data_AF-A0A8J3QLR3-F1
#
_entry.id   AF-A0A8J3QLR3-F1
#
_cell.length_a   1.000
_cell.length_b   1.000
_cell.length_c   1.000
_cell.angle_alpha   90.00
_cell.angle_beta   90.00
_cell.angle_gamma   90.00
#
_symmetry.space_group_name_H-M   'P 1'
#
loop_
_entity.id
_entity.type
_entity.pdbx_description
1 polymer ?
#
loop_
_entity_poly.entity_id
_entity_poly.type
_entity_poly.pdbx_seq_one_letter_code
_entity_poly.pdbx_strand_id
1 'polypeptide(L)'
;MGMTTRTLVILRHAKAEGPNRVSDADRSLTERGHADAGAAGAWLVAREYVPDLVICSPARRTRQTWHGVAVAMAEHGSPEVLYQAEAYGGGPTDLLALLRATPAAIGTVLLIGHNPSVSLVSVALDPGGSSEPEGLRTSGLAVHRPDVDWDALAPGNAPLIATHTARA
;
A
#
# COMPACT_ATOMS: atom_id res chain seq x y z
N MET A 1 2.40 -25.51 14.98
CA MET A 1 2.12 -24.84 13.69
C MET A 1 2.91 -23.56 13.72
N GLY A 2 4.00 -23.47 12.95
CA GLY A 2 4.85 -22.28 12.98
C GLY A 2 4.07 -21.07 12.47
N MET A 3 4.10 -19.97 13.22
CA MET A 3 3.47 -18.71 12.81
C MET A 3 4.08 -18.30 11.46
N THR A 4 3.29 -18.36 10.38
CA THR A 4 3.66 -17.80 9.08
C THR A 4 3.71 -16.29 9.25
N THR A 5 4.91 -15.72 9.19
CA THR A 5 5.11 -14.27 9.31
C THR A 5 4.55 -13.61 8.05
N ARG A 6 3.54 -12.74 8.22
CA ARG A 6 2.96 -11.95 7.13
C ARG A 6 3.54 -10.55 7.11
N THR A 7 3.58 -9.96 5.92
CA THR A 7 3.98 -8.57 5.73
C THR A 7 2.90 -7.83 4.99
N LEU A 8 2.40 -6.75 5.57
CA LEU A 8 1.50 -5.81 4.90
C LEU A 8 2.24 -4.50 4.67
N VAL A 9 2.40 -4.14 3.41
CA VAL A 9 2.89 -2.82 3.00
C VAL A 9 1.70 -1.99 2.56
N ILE A 10 1.51 -0.83 3.18
CA ILE A 10 0.51 0.16 2.77
C ILE A 10 1.24 1.32 2.12
N LEU A 11 0.90 1.63 0.87
CA LEU A 11 1.46 2.72 0.08
C LEU A 11 0.36 3.70 -0.31
N ARG A 12 0.46 4.95 0.14
CA ARG A 12 -0.32 6.03 -0.47
C ARG A 12 0.26 6.34 -1.86
N HIS A 13 -0.61 6.51 -2.85
CA HIS A 13 -0.21 6.90 -4.21
C HIS A 13 0.81 8.05 -4.24
N ALA A 14 1.69 8.04 -5.24
CA ALA A 14 2.67 9.10 -5.45
C ALA A 14 2.02 10.42 -5.89
N LYS A 15 2.80 11.51 -5.98
CA LYS A 15 2.25 12.84 -6.25
C LYS A 15 1.51 12.89 -7.59
N ALA A 16 0.22 13.26 -7.55
CA ALA A 16 -0.62 13.45 -8.72
C ALA A 16 -0.74 14.93 -9.11
N GLU A 17 -1.07 15.18 -10.38
CA GLU A 17 -1.46 16.50 -10.89
C GLU A 17 -2.60 17.08 -10.06
N GLY A 18 -2.67 18.41 -9.94
CA GLY A 18 -3.79 19.08 -9.26
C GLY A 18 -5.14 18.84 -9.97
N PRO A 19 -6.24 19.39 -9.43
CA PRO A 19 -7.51 19.42 -10.12
C PRO A 19 -7.33 20.04 -11.51
N ASN A 20 -7.76 19.33 -12.55
CA ASN A 20 -7.68 19.75 -13.94
C ASN A 20 -9.03 19.49 -14.63
N ARG A 21 -9.11 19.53 -15.97
CA ARG A 21 -10.35 19.30 -16.72
C ARG A 21 -10.77 17.82 -16.81
N VAL A 22 -10.03 16.88 -16.21
CA VAL A 22 -10.40 15.46 -16.21
C VAL A 22 -11.05 15.05 -14.88
N SER A 23 -11.67 13.87 -14.85
CA SER A 23 -12.24 13.31 -13.62
C SER A 23 -11.15 13.08 -12.57
N ASP A 24 -11.50 13.05 -11.28
CA ASP A 24 -10.50 12.80 -10.23
C ASP A 24 -9.77 11.45 -10.43
N ALA A 25 -10.51 10.42 -10.84
CA ALA A 25 -9.98 9.08 -11.09
C ALA A 25 -8.93 9.06 -12.22
N ASP A 26 -9.03 9.99 -13.18
CA ASP A 26 -8.16 10.08 -14.36
C ASP A 26 -6.94 10.97 -14.18
N ARG A 27 -6.78 11.61 -13.01
CA ARG A 27 -5.60 12.43 -12.71
C ARG A 27 -4.33 11.59 -12.75
N SER A 28 -3.35 12.06 -13.52
CA SER A 28 -2.05 11.43 -13.67
C SER A 28 -1.13 11.71 -12.48
N LEU A 29 -0.08 10.91 -12.33
CA LEU A 29 1.10 11.32 -11.60
C LEU A 29 1.78 12.52 -12.26
N THR A 30 2.42 13.35 -11.45
CA THR A 30 3.39 14.34 -11.96
C THR A 30 4.70 13.63 -12.32
N GLU A 31 5.61 14.31 -13.03
CA GLU A 31 6.96 13.79 -13.29
C GLU A 31 7.68 13.36 -11.99
N ARG A 32 7.64 14.22 -10.97
CA ARG A 32 8.12 13.87 -9.63
C ARG A 32 7.41 12.66 -9.03
N GLY A 33 6.10 12.54 -9.23
CA GLY A 33 5.33 11.39 -8.76
C GLY A 33 5.80 10.08 -9.40
N HIS A 34 6.16 10.09 -10.69
CA HIS A 34 6.75 8.93 -11.35
C HIS A 34 8.12 8.56 -10.75
N ALA A 35 8.98 9.55 -10.51
CA ALA A 35 10.28 9.31 -9.88
C ALA A 35 10.14 8.77 -8.44
N ASP A 36 9.25 9.36 -7.63
CA ASP A 36 8.96 8.92 -6.26
C ASP A 36 8.41 7.48 -6.22
N ALA A 37 7.63 7.07 -7.23
CA ALA A 37 7.11 5.70 -7.35
C ALA A 37 8.23 4.69 -7.65
N GLY A 38 9.18 5.04 -8.52
CA GLY A 38 10.37 4.23 -8.76
C GLY A 38 11.24 4.09 -7.50
N ALA A 39 11.44 5.18 -6.77
CA ALA A 39 12.16 5.17 -5.50
C ALA A 39 11.46 4.28 -4.45
N ALA A 40 10.12 4.25 -4.43
CA ALA A 40 9.37 3.35 -3.55
C ALA A 40 9.64 1.88 -3.89
N GLY A 41 9.64 1.51 -5.17
CA GLY A 41 9.97 0.14 -5.58
C GLY A 41 11.39 -0.28 -5.23
N ALA A 42 12.38 0.58 -5.48
CA ALA A 42 13.76 0.34 -5.10
C ALA A 42 13.92 0.16 -3.58
N TRP A 43 13.20 0.96 -2.78
CA TRP A 43 13.20 0.83 -1.33
C TRP A 43 12.58 -0.50 -0.87
N LEU A 44 11.50 -0.96 -1.49
CA LEU A 44 10.87 -2.24 -1.16
C LEU A 44 11.83 -3.41 -1.42
N VAL A 45 12.51 -3.41 -2.57
CA VAL A 45 13.53 -4.41 -2.91
C VAL A 45 14.66 -4.41 -1.88
N ALA A 46 15.22 -3.23 -1.58
CA ALA A 46 16.35 -3.11 -0.65
C ALA A 46 16.01 -3.53 0.80
N ARG A 47 14.71 -3.53 1.15
CA ARG A 47 14.20 -3.96 2.46
C ARG A 47 13.63 -5.37 2.46
N GLU A 48 13.71 -6.09 1.32
CA GLU A 48 13.15 -7.43 1.14
C GLU A 48 11.63 -7.49 1.34
N TYR A 49 10.92 -6.38 1.05
CA TYR A 49 9.45 -6.29 1.10
C TYR A 49 8.82 -6.45 -0.29
N VAL A 50 9.34 -7.38 -1.09
CA VAL A 50 8.79 -7.69 -2.42
C VAL A 50 7.42 -8.37 -2.22
N PRO A 51 6.33 -7.82 -2.77
CA PRO A 51 5.00 -8.37 -2.59
C PRO A 51 4.78 -9.64 -3.43
N ASP A 52 3.94 -10.54 -2.93
CA ASP A 52 3.36 -11.65 -3.71
C ASP A 52 2.03 -11.23 -4.35
N LEU A 53 1.30 -10.32 -3.67
CA LEU A 53 0.01 -9.78 -4.09
C LEU A 53 0.00 -8.25 -3.97
N VAL A 54 -0.52 -7.59 -5.00
CA VAL A 54 -0.80 -6.16 -4.98
C VAL A 54 -2.31 -5.94 -5.03
N ILE A 55 -2.84 -5.23 -4.03
CA ILE A 55 -4.20 -4.72 -4.03
C ILE A 55 -4.12 -3.24 -4.36
N CYS A 56 -4.64 -2.83 -5.51
CA CYS A 56 -4.47 -1.47 -6.01
C CYS A 56 -5.80 -0.83 -6.34
N SER A 57 -5.97 0.43 -5.98
CA SER A 57 -7.09 1.23 -6.49
C SER A 57 -7.03 1.32 -8.03
N PRO A 58 -8.17 1.26 -8.74
CA PRO A 58 -8.21 1.38 -10.19
C PRO A 58 -7.89 2.78 -10.72
N ALA A 59 -7.79 3.81 -9.86
CA ALA A 59 -7.47 5.17 -10.27
C ALA A 59 -6.14 5.25 -11.04
N ARG A 60 -6.05 6.18 -11.99
CA ARG A 60 -4.87 6.32 -12.84
C ARG A 60 -3.59 6.55 -12.04
N ARG A 61 -3.62 7.45 -11.05
CA ARG A 61 -2.47 7.74 -10.17
C ARG A 61 -1.97 6.54 -9.38
N THR A 62 -2.85 5.64 -8.91
CA THR A 62 -2.44 4.43 -8.17
C THR A 62 -1.89 3.38 -9.11
N ARG A 63 -2.50 3.21 -10.29
CA ARG A 63 -1.97 2.33 -11.35
C ARG A 63 -0.59 2.77 -11.83
N GLN A 64 -0.38 4.07 -12.02
CA GLN A 64 0.92 4.62 -12.39
C GLN A 64 1.94 4.54 -11.25
N THR A 65 1.50 4.68 -10.00
CA THR A 65 2.37 4.45 -8.83
C THR A 65 2.84 3.00 -8.82
N TRP A 66 1.91 2.04 -8.99
CA TRP A 66 2.25 0.64 -9.12
C TRP A 66 3.21 0.38 -10.27
N HIS A 67 2.97 0.96 -11.45
CA HIS A 67 3.86 0.78 -12.60
C HIS A 67 5.31 1.19 -12.28
N GLY A 68 5.53 2.34 -11.64
CA GLY A 68 6.87 2.77 -11.22
C GLY A 68 7.50 1.81 -10.22
N VAL A 69 6.73 1.34 -9.24
CA VAL A 69 7.17 0.33 -8.27
C VAL A 69 7.55 -0.98 -8.98
N ALA A 70 6.70 -1.48 -9.86
CA ALA A 70 6.87 -2.73 -10.60
C ALA A 70 8.12 -2.72 -11.48
N VAL A 71 8.37 -1.61 -12.19
CA VAL A 71 9.57 -1.44 -13.01
C VAL A 71 10.84 -1.54 -12.16
N ALA A 72 10.86 -0.94 -10.97
CA ALA A 72 12.02 -0.98 -10.09
C ALA A 72 12.24 -2.35 -9.43
N MET A 73 11.24 -3.24 -9.40
CA MET A 73 11.34 -4.60 -8.85
C MET A 73 11.31 -5.71 -9.89
N ALA A 74 11.43 -5.38 -11.19
CA ALA A 74 11.17 -6.33 -12.28
C ALA A 74 12.03 -7.62 -12.22
N GLU A 75 13.21 -7.56 -11.61
CA GLU A 75 14.12 -8.72 -11.46
C GLU A 75 13.88 -9.53 -10.16
N HIS A 76 12.96 -9.07 -9.30
CA HIS A 76 12.77 -9.63 -7.95
C HIS A 76 11.44 -10.38 -7.78
N GLY A 77 10.44 -10.10 -8.61
CA GLY A 77 9.15 -10.78 -8.53
C GLY A 77 8.11 -10.25 -9.52
N SER A 78 7.10 -11.07 -9.76
CA SER A 78 5.94 -10.73 -10.60
C SER A 78 4.64 -11.01 -9.81
N PRO A 79 4.26 -10.13 -8.87
CA PRO A 79 3.08 -10.35 -8.05
C PRO A 79 1.80 -10.36 -8.90
N GLU A 80 0.79 -11.07 -8.41
CA GLU A 80 -0.58 -10.89 -8.88
C GLU A 80 -1.07 -9.48 -8.52
N VAL A 81 -1.87 -8.86 -9.39
CA VAL A 81 -2.40 -7.51 -9.16
C VAL A 81 -3.93 -7.54 -9.24
N LEU A 82 -4.57 -7.17 -8.14
CA LEU A 82 -6.02 -7.05 -8.03
C LEU A 82 -6.39 -5.57 -7.95
N TYR A 83 -7.20 -5.12 -8.93
CA TYR A 83 -7.73 -3.76 -8.92
C TYR A 83 -9.09 -3.73 -8.22
N GLN A 84 -9.17 -3.06 -7.07
CA GLN A 84 -10.35 -3.07 -6.20
C GLN A 84 -10.94 -1.66 -6.04
N ALA A 85 -12.25 -1.53 -6.26
CA ALA A 85 -12.94 -0.24 -6.19
C ALA A 85 -12.94 0.35 -4.76
N GLU A 86 -12.99 -0.51 -3.76
CA GLU A 86 -12.90 -0.20 -2.34
C GLU A 86 -11.55 0.44 -2.00
N ALA A 87 -10.48 0.09 -2.72
CA ALA A 87 -9.18 0.76 -2.56
C ALA A 87 -9.19 2.22 -3.09
N TYR A 88 -10.17 2.61 -3.92
CA TYR A 88 -10.35 4.00 -4.38
C TYR A 88 -11.16 4.85 -3.41
N GLY A 89 -12.37 4.41 -3.06
CA GLY A 89 -13.35 5.21 -2.32
C GLY A 89 -13.86 4.57 -1.04
N GLY A 90 -13.41 3.35 -0.72
CA GLY A 90 -13.79 2.65 0.50
C GLY A 90 -13.14 3.24 1.74
N GLY A 91 -13.80 3.03 2.88
CA GLY A 91 -13.30 3.39 4.20
C GLY A 91 -12.30 2.36 4.75
N PRO A 92 -11.75 2.59 5.95
CA PRO A 92 -10.82 1.66 6.59
C PRO A 92 -11.41 0.26 6.81
N THR A 93 -12.72 0.14 7.05
CA THR A 93 -13.41 -1.15 7.18
C THR A 93 -13.40 -1.93 5.86
N ASP A 94 -13.60 -1.25 4.72
CA ASP A 94 -13.57 -1.90 3.40
C ASP A 94 -12.15 -2.35 3.06
N LEU A 95 -11.14 -1.53 3.36
CA LEU A 95 -9.74 -1.91 3.18
C LEU A 95 -9.36 -3.11 4.05
N LEU A 96 -9.81 -3.14 5.32
CA LEU A 96 -9.61 -4.29 6.19
C LEU A 96 -10.28 -5.54 5.63
N ALA A 97 -11.49 -5.43 5.09
CA ALA A 97 -12.18 -6.56 4.45
C ALA A 97 -11.42 -7.09 3.23
N LEU A 98 -10.88 -6.21 2.37
CA LEU A 98 -10.01 -6.61 1.26
C LEU A 98 -8.77 -7.36 1.75
N LEU A 99 -8.10 -6.86 2.79
CA LEU A 99 -6.92 -7.49 3.37
C LEU A 99 -7.25 -8.88 3.93
N ARG A 100 -8.41 -9.03 4.60
CA ARG A 100 -8.87 -10.31 5.16
C ARG A 100 -9.24 -11.34 4.11
N ALA A 101 -9.60 -10.90 2.91
CA ALA A 101 -9.88 -11.77 1.77
C ALA A 101 -8.61 -12.29 1.06
N THR A 102 -7.41 -11.88 1.51
CA THR A 102 -6.15 -12.33 0.93
C THR A 102 -5.98 -13.85 1.12
N PRO A 103 -5.61 -14.62 0.07
CA PRO A 103 -5.37 -16.05 0.20
C PRO A 103 -4.29 -16.37 1.24
N ALA A 104 -4.49 -17.44 2.01
CA ALA A 104 -3.59 -17.81 3.11
C ALA A 104 -2.13 -18.06 2.66
N ALA A 105 -1.92 -18.43 1.39
CA ALA A 105 -0.60 -18.69 0.80
C ALA A 105 0.23 -17.41 0.51
N ILE A 106 -0.39 -16.23 0.52
CA ILE A 106 0.29 -14.95 0.29
C ILE A 106 1.05 -14.54 1.56
N GLY A 107 2.36 -14.32 1.43
CA GLY A 107 3.22 -13.86 2.54
C GLY A 107 3.25 -12.34 2.65
N THR A 108 3.36 -11.64 1.52
CA THR A 108 3.49 -10.18 1.47
C THR A 108 2.41 -9.55 0.58
N VAL A 109 1.63 -8.64 1.15
CA VAL A 109 0.62 -7.83 0.45
C VAL A 109 1.11 -6.38 0.33
N LEU A 110 1.00 -5.80 -0.86
CA LEU A 110 1.12 -4.36 -1.09
C LEU A 110 -0.26 -3.75 -1.38
N LEU A 111 -0.78 -2.93 -0.47
CA LEU A 111 -2.00 -2.14 -0.65
C LEU A 111 -1.65 -0.74 -1.16
N ILE A 112 -2.13 -0.37 -2.35
CA ILE A 112 -1.93 0.96 -2.95
C ILE A 112 -3.26 1.69 -3.04
N GLY A 113 -3.40 2.78 -2.28
CA GLY A 113 -4.66 3.51 -2.14
C GLY A 113 -4.51 4.99 -1.83
N HIS A 114 -5.56 5.55 -1.21
CA HIS A 114 -5.71 6.99 -0.99
C HIS A 114 -5.92 7.31 0.49
N ASN A 115 -5.49 8.51 0.89
CA ASN A 115 -5.92 9.08 2.16
C ASN A 115 -7.37 9.57 2.07
N PRO A 116 -8.11 9.55 3.19
CA PRO A 116 -7.64 9.19 4.54
C PRO A 116 -7.56 7.68 4.79
N SER A 117 -8.25 6.85 3.99
CA SER A 117 -8.50 5.43 4.28
C SER A 117 -7.23 4.61 4.55
N VAL A 118 -6.18 4.75 3.74
CA VAL A 118 -4.92 3.99 3.95
C VAL A 118 -4.21 4.36 5.24
N SER A 119 -4.30 5.63 5.66
CA SER A 119 -3.73 6.06 6.94
C SER A 119 -4.57 5.55 8.11
N LEU A 120 -5.90 5.65 8.00
CA LEU A 120 -6.81 5.20 9.05
C LEU A 120 -6.71 3.69 9.28
N VAL A 121 -6.63 2.87 8.22
CA VAL A 121 -6.47 1.42 8.38
C VAL A 121 -5.10 1.08 8.97
N SER A 122 -4.03 1.77 8.55
CA SER A 122 -2.68 1.59 9.13
C SER A 122 -2.69 1.88 10.63
N VAL A 123 -3.28 3.00 11.05
CA VAL A 123 -3.40 3.37 12.48
C VAL A 123 -4.24 2.35 13.25
N ALA A 124 -5.37 1.90 12.70
CA ALA A 124 -6.24 0.93 13.36
C ALA A 124 -5.55 -0.42 13.59
N LEU A 125 -4.71 -0.85 12.64
CA LEU A 125 -4.00 -2.13 12.68
C LEU A 125 -2.90 -2.18 13.75
N ASP A 126 -2.27 -1.04 14.05
CA ASP A 126 -1.13 -1.00 14.97
C ASP A 126 -1.57 -1.01 16.45
N PRO A 127 -1.20 -2.02 17.27
CA PRO A 127 -1.49 -2.04 18.71
C PRO A 127 -0.90 -0.86 19.48
N GLY A 128 0.22 -0.32 18.99
CA GLY A 128 0.88 0.84 19.60
C GLY A 128 0.11 2.15 19.42
N GLY A 129 -0.93 2.18 18.56
CA GLY A 129 -1.65 3.38 18.19
C GLY A 129 -0.71 4.38 17.52
N SER A 130 -0.24 4.06 16.31
CA SER A 130 0.65 4.94 15.55
C SER A 130 0.07 6.36 15.44
N SER A 131 0.81 7.36 15.89
CA SER A 131 0.39 8.76 15.92
C SER A 131 0.90 9.53 14.70
N GLU A 132 0.60 9.09 13.48
CA GLU A 132 0.82 9.89 12.27
C GLU A 132 -0.32 10.91 12.13
N PRO A 133 -0.21 12.13 12.70
CA PRO A 133 -1.36 13.01 12.90
C PRO A 133 -1.88 13.59 11.57
N GLU A 134 -1.01 13.62 10.56
CA GLU A 134 -1.26 14.17 9.23
C GLU A 134 -1.56 13.08 8.18
N GLY A 135 -1.45 11.80 8.56
CA GLY A 135 -1.53 10.65 7.68
C GLY A 135 -0.34 10.53 6.72
N LEU A 136 -0.31 9.42 5.95
CA LEU A 136 0.76 9.14 5.00
C LEU A 136 0.86 10.26 3.96
N ARG A 137 2.06 10.81 3.76
CA ARG A 137 2.34 11.70 2.61
C ARG A 137 2.23 10.93 1.29
N THR A 138 2.12 11.62 0.16
CA THR A 138 2.17 10.95 -1.16
C THR A 138 3.49 10.18 -1.28
N SER A 139 3.44 8.95 -1.79
CA SER A 139 4.56 7.97 -1.76
C SER A 139 5.03 7.60 -0.35
N GLY A 140 4.16 7.76 0.66
CA GLY A 140 4.39 7.30 2.03
C GLY A 140 4.04 5.83 2.16
N LEU A 141 4.93 5.09 2.82
CA LEU A 141 4.82 3.66 3.11
C LEU A 141 4.71 3.43 4.62
N ALA A 142 3.85 2.50 4.99
CA ALA A 142 3.79 1.88 6.31
C ALA A 142 3.90 0.37 6.15
N VAL A 143 4.79 -0.26 6.93
CA VAL A 143 4.98 -1.71 6.90
C VAL A 143 4.52 -2.29 8.22
N HIS A 144 3.52 -3.15 8.14
CA HIS A 144 2.96 -3.88 9.27
C HIS A 144 3.38 -5.35 9.20
N ARG A 145 3.50 -5.97 10.37
CA ARG A 145 3.80 -7.39 10.51
C ARG A 145 2.75 -8.07 11.39
N PRO A 146 1.64 -8.52 10.80
CA PRO A 146 0.61 -9.26 11.51
C PRO A 146 1.17 -10.50 12.20
N ASP A 147 0.72 -10.75 13.43
CA ASP A 147 0.97 -11.97 14.18
C ASP A 147 -0.13 -13.03 13.98
N VAL A 148 -1.10 -12.71 13.11
CA VAL A 148 -2.27 -13.52 12.76
C VAL A 148 -2.32 -13.84 11.26
N ASP A 149 -3.21 -14.77 10.89
CA ASP A 149 -3.59 -15.00 9.50
C ASP A 149 -4.37 -13.81 8.90
N TRP A 150 -4.41 -13.70 7.57
CA TRP A 150 -5.08 -12.60 6.89
C TRP A 150 -6.56 -12.49 7.28
N ASP A 151 -7.28 -13.61 7.33
CA ASP A 151 -8.70 -13.66 7.71
C ASP A 151 -8.97 -13.24 9.17
N ALA A 152 -7.97 -13.36 10.04
CA ALA A 152 -7.97 -12.93 11.43
C ALA A 152 -7.43 -11.51 11.64
N LEU A 153 -6.99 -10.82 10.59
CA LEU A 153 -6.52 -9.43 10.66
C LEU A 153 -7.62 -8.54 11.24
N ALA A 154 -7.27 -7.76 12.26
CA ALA A 154 -8.19 -6.92 13.01
C ALA A 154 -7.45 -5.68 13.56
N PRO A 155 -8.17 -4.67 14.04
CA PRO A 155 -7.53 -3.57 14.74
C PRO A 155 -6.65 -4.06 15.89
N GLY A 156 -5.43 -3.54 15.98
CA GLY A 156 -4.48 -3.83 17.06
C GLY A 156 -3.70 -5.14 16.97
N ASN A 157 -3.78 -5.91 15.89
CA ASN A 157 -3.01 -7.18 15.74
C ASN A 157 -2.03 -7.18 14.55
N ALA A 158 -1.62 -6.00 14.11
CA ALA A 158 -0.61 -5.85 13.07
C ALA A 158 0.35 -4.70 13.39
N PRO A 159 1.36 -4.95 14.24
CA PRO A 159 2.41 -4.00 14.60
C PRO A 159 3.01 -3.27 13.40
N LEU A 160 3.06 -1.94 13.49
CA LEU A 160 3.80 -1.09 12.56
C LEU A 160 5.31 -1.23 12.86
N ILE A 161 6.08 -1.71 11.87
CA ILE A 161 7.52 -2.01 12.05
C ILE A 161 8.44 -1.06 11.29
N ALA A 162 7.92 -0.34 10.30
CA ALA A 162 8.68 0.66 9.56
C ALA A 162 7.75 1.64 8.85
N THR A 163 8.22 2.88 8.71
CA THR A 163 7.64 3.87 7.80
C THR A 163 8.70 4.40 6.85
N HIS A 164 8.28 4.87 5.69
CA HIS A 164 9.15 5.55 4.75
C HIS A 164 8.38 6.56 3.91
N THR A 165 9.05 7.59 3.42
CA THR A 165 8.49 8.48 2.41
C THR A 165 9.46 8.46 1.24
N ALA A 166 9.11 7.74 0.18
CA ALA A 166 10.00 7.57 -0.96
C ALA A 166 10.13 8.88 -1.74
N ARG A 167 11.38 9.28 -1.99
CA ARG A 167 11.74 10.50 -2.73
C ARG A 167 12.93 10.17 -3.63
N ALA A 168 12.80 10.51 -4.90
CA ALA A 168 13.93 10.56 -5.83
C ALA A 168 14.65 11.91 -5.75
#